data_AF-A0A177WFB0-F1
#
_entry.id   AF-A0A177WFB0-F1
#
_cell.length_a   1.000
_cell.length_b   1.000
_cell.length_c   1.000
_cell.angle_alpha   90.00
_cell.angle_beta   90.00
_cell.angle_gamma   90.00
#
_symmetry.space_group_name_H-M   'P 1'
#
loop_
_entity.id
_entity.type
_entity.pdbx_description
1 polymer ?
#
loop_
_entity_poly.entity_id
_entity_poly.type
_entity_poly.pdbx_seq_one_letter_code
_entity_poly.pdbx_strand_id
1 'polypeptide(L)'
;MSPVGERADTARSRLARRTRSRSTVCNVASTTNAKTVPRARHSSRIPHSSSLENPVHPTAFYSPTSHHAGSFSKKPHQGSAKHSVGHHVYDGSSSITPLIEGFHFKRRRERLNWRMLASVNVEKIMEELDIDALQDIMKNITFCDIEAEDLRCIDSNFVKLFQLSQLIVEFLLHSQDFLVDQRNECSSELELFKSKYNKTFELNEKLTTEAAQTKKEMRALRKTLYAYQLVAKLPGGISQNASIAATYHRCIHCTKSFTSQHFLDLHMQRRHNDQVNTYPLPPPATEQVKSQPTHSEFQHIADMIERFSNRLVDTERQLKNEAESKIEDRINKEINEKRILLEDIYKQERLKYEKEIQEFKALTHRQIAEEREILIQEKSQFQEYMVSNC
;
A
#
# COMPACT_ATOMS: atom_id res chain seq x y z
N MET A 1 51.69 -34.40 -15.12
CA MET A 1 51.29 -35.80 -15.43
C MET A 1 50.64 -36.38 -14.19
N SER A 2 49.58 -37.18 -14.33
CA SER A 2 48.95 -37.94 -13.23
C SER A 2 49.47 -39.37 -13.22
N PRO A 3 49.44 -40.05 -12.06
CA PRO A 3 48.49 -41.17 -11.82
C PRO A 3 47.54 -40.83 -10.63
N VAL A 4 46.32 -41.33 -10.46
CA VAL A 4 45.78 -42.71 -10.49
C VAL A 4 46.40 -43.60 -9.39
N GLY A 5 45.70 -44.08 -8.35
CA GLY A 5 44.33 -43.85 -7.90
C GLY A 5 43.62 -45.15 -7.51
N GLU A 6 43.04 -45.24 -6.31
CA GLU A 6 42.30 -46.43 -5.84
C GLU A 6 41.11 -46.06 -4.91
N ARG A 7 40.30 -47.05 -4.49
CA ARG A 7 38.92 -46.89 -3.96
C ARG A 7 38.68 -47.68 -2.66
N ALA A 8 37.46 -47.51 -2.10
CA ALA A 8 36.73 -48.45 -1.23
C ALA A 8 37.18 -48.54 0.26
N ASP A 9 36.31 -48.81 1.25
CA ASP A 9 34.82 -48.73 1.27
C ASP A 9 34.22 -48.73 2.71
N THR A 10 32.89 -48.57 2.81
CA THR A 10 31.98 -49.05 3.89
C THR A 10 32.07 -48.55 5.36
N ALA A 11 31.25 -47.53 5.67
CA ALA A 11 29.97 -47.63 6.41
C ALA A 11 29.84 -48.00 7.93
N ARG A 12 28.72 -47.49 8.51
CA ARG A 12 27.97 -47.87 9.76
C ARG A 12 28.55 -47.42 11.13
N SER A 13 27.76 -47.25 12.21
CA SER A 13 26.32 -46.89 12.40
C SER A 13 25.98 -46.71 13.92
N ARG A 14 24.80 -46.14 14.23
CA ARG A 14 24.09 -46.06 15.55
C ARG A 14 24.67 -45.04 16.55
N LEU A 15 23.93 -44.18 17.29
CA LEU A 15 22.50 -44.03 17.67
C LEU A 15 22.05 -44.71 18.98
N ALA A 16 22.14 -43.96 20.09
CA ALA A 16 21.35 -44.04 21.34
C ALA A 16 21.72 -42.82 22.23
N ARG A 17 20.97 -42.27 23.19
CA ARG A 17 19.55 -42.19 23.65
C ARG A 17 19.61 -41.97 25.19
N ARG A 18 18.55 -41.40 25.79
CA ARG A 18 18.18 -41.44 27.24
C ARG A 18 18.97 -40.56 28.26
N THR A 19 18.40 -40.06 29.38
CA THR A 19 17.00 -39.59 29.71
C THR A 19 16.90 -38.91 31.10
N ARG A 20 16.02 -37.88 31.21
CA ARG A 20 15.06 -37.56 32.32
C ARG A 20 15.50 -37.18 33.77
N SER A 21 14.51 -36.58 34.44
CA SER A 21 14.27 -36.32 35.89
C SER A 21 14.99 -35.12 36.54
N ARG A 22 14.37 -34.19 37.30
CA ARG A 22 13.04 -33.98 37.95
C ARG A 22 12.91 -34.36 39.44
N SER A 23 13.06 -33.37 40.32
CA SER A 23 12.45 -33.21 41.67
C SER A 23 12.52 -31.69 42.01
N THR A 24 11.56 -30.94 42.56
CA THR A 24 10.41 -31.13 43.48
C THR A 24 10.70 -30.88 44.97
N VAL A 25 10.34 -29.67 45.45
CA VAL A 25 10.07 -29.24 46.85
C VAL A 25 9.07 -28.07 46.72
N CYS A 26 7.77 -28.15 47.02
CA CYS A 26 7.03 -28.27 48.30
C CYS A 26 6.72 -26.91 49.01
N ASN A 27 5.43 -26.67 49.29
CA ASN A 27 4.88 -25.50 49.99
C ASN A 27 4.71 -25.74 51.51
N VAL A 28 4.75 -24.67 52.32
CA VAL A 28 3.91 -24.45 53.52
C VAL A 28 3.61 -22.94 53.63
N ALA A 29 2.52 -22.52 54.30
CA ALA A 29 2.12 -21.10 54.38
C ALA A 29 1.48 -20.70 55.73
N SER A 30 1.63 -19.41 56.08
CA SER A 30 0.84 -18.62 57.08
C SER A 30 0.98 -19.04 58.57
N THR A 31 0.66 -18.25 59.60
CA THR A 31 -0.15 -17.00 59.75
C THR A 31 0.42 -16.08 60.87
N THR A 32 0.04 -14.79 60.90
CA THR A 32 -0.29 -14.01 62.14
C THR A 32 -0.94 -12.66 61.78
N ASN A 33 -1.59 -11.98 62.74
CA ASN A 33 -2.49 -10.82 62.53
C ASN A 33 -2.07 -9.56 63.32
N ALA A 34 -2.32 -8.37 62.75
CA ALA A 34 -2.43 -7.09 63.48
C ALA A 34 -3.34 -6.08 62.75
N LYS A 35 -3.92 -5.12 63.48
CA LYS A 35 -4.75 -3.97 63.02
C LYS A 35 -3.94 -2.66 63.27
N THR A 36 -4.21 -1.45 62.76
CA THR A 36 -5.50 -0.79 62.45
C THR A 36 -5.34 0.45 61.50
N VAL A 37 -6.11 0.49 60.41
CA VAL A 37 -6.85 1.61 59.71
C VAL A 37 -6.67 3.06 60.24
N PRO A 38 -6.65 4.17 59.43
CA PRO A 38 -7.14 4.43 58.04
C PRO A 38 -6.04 5.03 57.08
N ARG A 39 -6.18 5.90 56.04
CA ARG A 39 -7.28 6.69 55.41
C ARG A 39 -7.04 7.09 53.93
N ALA A 40 -8.05 6.88 53.06
CA ALA A 40 -8.46 7.56 51.80
C ALA A 40 -7.48 8.10 50.69
N ARG A 41 -7.62 7.48 49.49
CA ARG A 41 -7.67 8.07 48.10
C ARG A 41 -6.39 8.74 47.52
N HIS A 42 -6.11 8.71 46.20
CA HIS A 42 -6.88 8.34 44.98
C HIS A 42 -5.98 7.65 43.90
N SER A 43 -6.57 7.19 42.80
CA SER A 43 -5.96 6.85 41.48
C SER A 43 -5.33 5.45 41.25
N SER A 44 -6.21 4.51 40.91
CA SER A 44 -6.07 3.38 39.96
C SER A 44 -4.71 3.05 39.31
N ARG A 45 -4.28 1.77 39.43
CA ARG A 45 -3.38 1.11 38.48
C ARG A 45 -3.87 -0.31 38.11
N ILE A 46 -3.86 -0.57 36.81
CA ILE A 46 -4.04 -1.79 36.01
C ILE A 46 -3.91 -3.15 36.74
N PRO A 47 -4.89 -4.07 36.57
CA PRO A 47 -4.67 -5.53 36.61
C PRO A 47 -4.47 -6.14 35.20
N HIS A 48 -3.63 -7.17 35.07
CA HIS A 48 -3.40 -7.91 33.81
C HIS A 48 -3.94 -9.34 33.87
N SER A 49 -4.90 -9.67 32.99
CA SER A 49 -5.15 -11.01 32.43
C SER A 49 -6.27 -10.92 31.37
N SER A 50 -6.28 -11.66 30.26
CA SER A 50 -5.24 -12.50 29.65
C SER A 50 -5.61 -12.81 28.19
N SER A 51 -4.61 -12.96 27.32
CA SER A 51 -4.59 -13.66 26.02
C SER A 51 -5.86 -13.74 25.16
N LEU A 52 -5.83 -13.06 24.02
CA LEU A 52 -6.22 -13.68 22.73
C LEU A 52 -5.54 -12.92 21.57
N GLU A 53 -4.68 -13.61 20.82
CA GLU A 53 -4.01 -13.06 19.64
C GLU A 53 -4.92 -13.20 18.41
N ASN A 54 -4.99 -12.15 17.58
CA ASN A 54 -5.26 -12.27 16.14
C ASN A 54 -4.84 -10.98 15.41
N PRO A 55 -4.31 -11.06 14.16
CA PRO A 55 -3.69 -9.92 13.49
C PRO A 55 -4.69 -9.02 12.77
N VAL A 56 -4.45 -7.71 12.81
CA VAL A 56 -5.17 -6.72 11.99
C VAL A 56 -4.41 -6.50 10.68
N HIS A 57 -5.03 -6.84 9.54
CA HIS A 57 -4.47 -6.55 8.22
C HIS A 57 -4.51 -5.05 7.89
N PRO A 58 -3.45 -4.47 7.28
CA PRO A 58 -3.51 -3.12 6.72
C PRO A 58 -4.50 -3.06 5.54
N THR A 59 -5.57 -2.28 5.67
CA THR A 59 -6.54 -2.08 4.57
C THR A 59 -6.06 -0.97 3.64
N ALA A 60 -5.37 -1.34 2.57
CA ALA A 60 -4.92 -0.40 1.55
C ALA A 60 -6.11 0.12 0.69
N PHE A 61 -6.46 1.39 0.85
CA PHE A 61 -7.46 2.08 0.02
C PHE A 61 -6.92 2.32 -1.41
N TYR A 62 -7.29 1.46 -2.35
CA TYR A 62 -7.12 1.74 -3.78
C TYR A 62 -8.32 2.53 -4.33
N SER A 63 -8.07 3.76 -4.77
CA SER A 63 -9.06 4.55 -5.53
C SER A 63 -9.01 4.17 -7.02
N PRO A 64 -10.15 4.07 -7.73
CA PRO A 64 -10.19 3.58 -9.11
C PRO A 64 -10.04 4.69 -10.16
N THR A 65 -8.95 4.68 -10.92
CA THR A 65 -8.82 5.57 -12.10
C THR A 65 -9.61 5.00 -13.29
N SER A 66 -10.64 5.72 -13.75
CA SER A 66 -11.43 5.35 -14.93
C SER A 66 -10.73 5.76 -16.22
N HIS A 67 -10.46 4.81 -17.13
CA HIS A 67 -10.00 5.13 -18.47
C HIS A 67 -11.14 5.71 -19.33
N HIS A 68 -10.90 6.88 -19.93
CA HIS A 68 -11.62 7.35 -21.10
C HIS A 68 -10.60 7.63 -22.22
N ALA A 69 -10.86 7.13 -23.42
CA ALA A 69 -9.94 7.21 -24.55
C ALA A 69 -10.17 8.47 -25.41
N GLY A 70 -9.09 9.04 -25.94
CA GLY A 70 -9.13 10.16 -26.88
C GLY A 70 -7.76 10.43 -27.50
N SER A 71 -7.57 10.04 -28.77
CA SER A 71 -6.31 10.22 -29.48
C SER A 71 -6.25 11.56 -30.21
N PHE A 72 -5.21 12.38 -29.97
CA PHE A 72 -4.78 13.42 -30.89
C PHE A 72 -3.26 13.66 -30.81
N SER A 73 -2.63 13.87 -31.97
CA SER A 73 -1.17 14.03 -32.10
C SER A 73 -0.74 15.49 -32.16
N LYS A 74 0.38 15.85 -31.52
CA LYS A 74 1.33 16.88 -32.00
C LYS A 74 2.70 16.79 -31.31
N LYS A 75 3.66 17.56 -31.82
CA LYS A 75 5.11 17.51 -31.52
C LYS A 75 5.51 18.39 -30.31
N PRO A 76 6.76 18.32 -29.80
CA PRO A 76 7.06 18.57 -28.39
C PRO A 76 7.29 20.05 -28.02
N HIS A 77 7.30 20.31 -26.71
CA HIS A 77 7.90 21.50 -26.12
C HIS A 77 8.82 21.13 -24.95
N GLN A 78 9.87 21.92 -24.73
CA GLN A 78 10.77 21.79 -23.58
C GLN A 78 10.12 22.37 -22.31
N GLY A 79 10.39 21.76 -21.15
CA GLY A 79 9.90 22.24 -19.85
C GLY A 79 10.53 21.47 -18.70
N SER A 80 11.56 22.04 -18.07
CA SER A 80 12.33 21.41 -17.01
C SER A 80 11.62 21.44 -15.66
N ALA A 81 11.38 20.28 -15.05
CA ALA A 81 10.97 20.17 -13.65
C ALA A 81 11.71 19.00 -12.98
N LYS A 82 12.80 19.28 -12.28
CA LYS A 82 13.53 18.28 -11.47
C LYS A 82 12.83 18.13 -10.12
N HIS A 83 12.11 17.02 -9.92
CA HIS A 83 11.72 16.59 -8.58
C HIS A 83 12.59 15.39 -8.18
N SER A 84 13.60 15.67 -7.36
CA SER A 84 14.30 14.62 -6.62
C SER A 84 13.35 14.04 -5.57
N VAL A 85 13.29 12.72 -5.47
CA VAL A 85 12.70 12.01 -4.34
C VAL A 85 13.82 11.14 -3.78
N GLY A 86 14.44 11.61 -2.70
CA GLY A 86 15.57 10.94 -2.08
C GLY A 86 15.13 9.63 -1.43
N HIS A 87 15.56 8.50 -2.00
CA HIS A 87 15.49 7.21 -1.30
C HIS A 87 16.60 7.18 -0.26
N HIS A 88 16.31 7.61 0.97
CA HIS A 88 17.29 7.61 2.05
C HIS A 88 17.50 6.18 2.58
N VAL A 89 18.41 5.45 1.94
CA VAL A 89 18.86 4.14 2.40
C VAL A 89 19.57 4.32 3.74
N TYR A 90 19.12 3.62 4.77
CA TYR A 90 19.84 3.50 6.04
C TYR A 90 21.03 2.56 5.88
N ASP A 91 22.16 3.07 5.38
CA ASP A 91 23.45 2.41 5.55
C ASP A 91 24.00 2.73 6.94
N GLY A 92 24.43 1.71 7.67
CA GLY A 92 24.89 1.80 9.06
C GLY A 92 26.32 2.36 9.21
N SER A 93 26.83 3.09 8.21
CA SER A 93 28.26 3.32 8.02
C SER A 93 28.64 4.72 7.48
N SER A 94 27.83 5.77 7.69
CA SER A 94 28.17 7.14 7.27
C SER A 94 27.48 8.29 8.05
N SER A 95 27.22 8.15 9.35
CA SER A 95 26.64 9.25 10.16
C SER A 95 27.61 10.42 10.41
N ILE A 96 28.92 10.21 10.25
CA ILE A 96 29.96 11.22 10.48
C ILE A 96 30.21 12.07 9.22
N THR A 97 30.02 11.50 8.03
CA THR A 97 30.44 12.11 6.76
C THR A 97 29.74 13.46 6.49
N PRO A 98 28.39 13.57 6.61
CA PRO A 98 27.70 14.86 6.39
C PRO A 98 27.94 15.85 7.54
N LEU A 99 28.23 15.37 8.75
CA LEU A 99 28.55 16.22 9.91
C LEU A 99 29.91 16.92 9.75
N ILE A 100 30.87 16.32 9.07
CA ILE A 100 32.21 16.90 8.85
C ILE A 100 32.28 17.70 7.53
N GLU A 101 31.31 17.57 6.63
CA GLU A 101 31.32 18.26 5.33
C GLU A 101 31.37 19.80 5.48
N GLY A 102 32.44 20.42 4.95
CA GLY A 102 32.71 21.85 5.09
C GLY A 102 33.24 22.33 6.45
N PHE A 103 33.20 21.49 7.49
CA PHE A 103 33.68 21.86 8.82
C PHE A 103 35.20 22.03 8.87
N HIS A 104 35.65 23.10 9.53
CA HIS A 104 37.05 23.36 9.81
C HIS A 104 37.18 24.19 11.09
N PHE A 105 38.15 23.84 11.94
CA PHE A 105 38.42 24.60 13.17
C PHE A 105 38.90 26.02 12.84
N LYS A 106 38.30 27.01 13.50
CA LYS A 106 38.62 28.43 13.28
C LYS A 106 39.96 28.76 13.90
N ARG A 107 40.77 29.56 13.20
CA ARG A 107 41.99 30.13 13.78
C ARG A 107 41.60 31.13 14.87
N ARG A 108 41.90 30.79 16.11
CA ARG A 108 41.78 31.64 17.31
C ARG A 108 42.65 32.89 17.17
N ARG A 109 42.11 34.04 17.59
CA ARG A 109 42.73 35.39 17.45
C ARG A 109 42.30 36.39 18.53
N GLU A 110 41.28 36.07 19.32
CA GLU A 110 40.67 36.99 20.28
C GLU A 110 41.33 36.85 21.66
N ARG A 111 41.42 37.94 22.43
CA ARG A 111 41.94 37.88 23.81
C ARG A 111 40.87 37.32 24.76
N LEU A 112 41.31 36.63 25.80
CA LEU A 112 40.39 36.12 26.82
C LEU A 112 39.82 37.29 27.65
N ASN A 113 38.49 37.41 27.76
CA ASN A 113 37.86 38.42 28.60
C ASN A 113 37.93 38.03 30.08
N TRP A 114 39.10 38.26 30.69
CA TRP A 114 39.38 38.01 32.11
C TRP A 114 38.35 38.64 33.07
N ARG A 115 37.81 39.83 32.74
CA ARG A 115 36.76 40.48 33.56
C ARG A 115 35.46 39.66 33.56
N MET A 116 35.08 39.12 32.40
CA MET A 116 33.86 38.32 32.27
C MET A 116 34.05 36.96 32.94
N LEU A 117 35.20 36.31 32.73
CA LEU A 117 35.55 35.05 33.41
C LEU A 117 35.52 35.21 34.94
N ALA A 118 36.08 36.29 35.49
CA ALA A 118 36.07 36.58 36.92
C ALA A 118 34.69 36.99 37.49
N SER A 119 33.68 37.21 36.63
CA SER A 119 32.29 37.45 37.06
C SER A 119 31.42 36.20 37.05
N VAL A 120 31.91 35.08 36.51
CA VAL A 120 31.21 33.80 36.52
C VAL A 120 31.34 33.13 37.88
N ASN A 121 30.21 32.79 38.50
CA ASN A 121 30.16 31.94 39.69
C ASN A 121 29.92 30.49 39.24
N VAL A 122 30.90 29.61 39.47
CA VAL A 122 30.90 28.23 38.95
C VAL A 122 29.97 27.35 39.78
N GLU A 123 29.98 27.53 41.10
CA GLU A 123 29.11 26.86 42.06
C GLU A 123 27.64 27.09 41.69
N LYS A 124 27.27 28.35 41.41
CA LYS A 124 25.92 28.73 40.97
C LYS A 124 25.52 28.07 39.64
N ILE A 125 26.42 28.02 38.65
CA ILE A 125 26.14 27.31 37.39
C ILE A 125 25.89 25.82 37.64
N MET A 126 26.61 25.20 38.59
CA MET A 126 26.44 23.79 38.94
C MET A 126 25.17 23.50 39.77
N GLU A 127 24.78 24.41 40.68
CA GLU A 127 23.62 24.23 41.57
C GLU A 127 22.29 24.66 40.91
N GLU A 128 22.26 25.80 40.22
CA GLU A 128 21.04 26.36 39.61
C GLU A 128 20.85 25.97 38.14
N LEU A 129 21.86 25.36 37.50
CA LEU A 129 21.91 25.12 36.04
C LEU A 129 21.72 26.44 35.24
N ASP A 130 22.50 27.46 35.59
CA ASP A 130 22.52 28.77 34.92
C ASP A 130 23.18 28.67 33.53
N ILE A 131 22.42 28.13 32.57
CA ILE A 131 22.86 27.89 31.20
C ILE A 131 23.15 29.20 30.46
N ASP A 132 22.45 30.29 30.78
CA ASP A 132 22.63 31.58 30.10
C ASP A 132 24.01 32.17 30.46
N ALA A 133 24.36 32.22 31.75
CA ALA A 133 25.70 32.63 32.20
C ALA A 133 26.81 31.72 31.63
N LEU A 134 26.54 30.42 31.47
CA LEU A 134 27.46 29.48 30.84
C LEU A 134 27.63 29.74 29.33
N GLN A 135 26.56 30.07 28.61
CA GLN A 135 26.63 30.35 27.16
C GLN A 135 27.40 31.63 26.84
N ASP A 136 27.25 32.68 27.64
CA ASP A 136 27.97 33.94 27.48
C ASP A 136 29.49 33.76 27.61
N ILE A 137 29.95 32.97 28.60
CA ILE A 137 31.39 32.69 28.77
C ILE A 137 31.91 31.62 27.80
N MET A 138 31.09 30.64 27.41
CA MET A 138 31.49 29.54 26.51
C MET A 138 32.07 30.05 25.19
N LYS A 139 31.46 31.04 24.55
CA LYS A 139 31.96 31.60 23.28
C LYS A 139 33.34 32.24 23.46
N ASN A 140 33.54 32.96 24.56
CA ASN A 140 34.81 33.61 24.90
C ASN A 140 35.93 32.59 25.14
N ILE A 141 35.65 31.53 25.91
CA ILE A 141 36.59 30.44 26.17
C ILE A 141 36.92 29.65 24.89
N THR A 142 35.92 29.39 24.03
CA THR A 142 36.09 28.50 22.86
C THR A 142 36.99 29.10 21.78
N PHE A 143 36.91 30.42 21.55
CA PHE A 143 37.54 31.10 20.40
C PHE A 143 38.71 32.04 20.75
N CYS A 144 39.05 32.20 22.04
CA CYS A 144 40.22 32.98 22.45
C CYS A 144 41.55 32.29 22.07
N ASP A 145 42.58 33.10 21.84
CA ASP A 145 43.96 32.66 21.65
C ASP A 145 44.67 32.57 23.02
N ILE A 146 44.71 31.37 23.58
CA ILE A 146 45.36 31.10 24.87
C ILE A 146 46.88 31.34 24.82
N GLU A 147 47.53 31.17 23.66
CA GLU A 147 48.99 31.32 23.53
C GLU A 147 49.43 32.79 23.57
N ALA A 148 48.50 33.72 23.38
CA ALA A 148 48.74 35.15 23.51
C ALA A 148 48.71 35.66 24.97
N GLU A 149 48.13 34.91 25.90
CA GLU A 149 48.00 35.27 27.32
C GLU A 149 49.33 35.07 28.10
N ASP A 150 49.41 35.58 29.34
CA ASP A 150 50.64 35.47 30.15
C ASP A 150 50.77 34.08 30.78
N LEU A 151 51.34 33.14 30.02
CA LEU A 151 51.50 31.74 30.41
C LEU A 151 52.81 31.43 31.17
N ARG A 152 53.57 32.45 31.62
CA ARG A 152 54.95 32.27 32.14
C ARG A 152 55.11 31.34 33.35
N CYS A 153 54.03 31.01 34.06
CA CYS A 153 54.01 30.09 35.20
C CYS A 153 53.13 28.83 34.98
N ILE A 154 52.63 28.61 33.76
CA ILE A 154 51.68 27.54 33.43
C ILE A 154 52.40 26.44 32.63
N ASP A 155 52.25 25.17 33.04
CA ASP A 155 52.85 24.05 32.31
C ASP A 155 52.20 23.87 30.92
N SER A 156 53.05 23.59 29.91
CA SER A 156 52.65 23.47 28.51
C SER A 156 51.55 22.43 28.24
N ASN A 157 51.36 21.45 29.12
CA ASN A 157 50.33 20.44 28.97
C ASN A 157 48.95 20.93 29.42
N PHE A 158 48.87 21.92 30.32
CA PHE A 158 47.61 22.63 30.58
C PHE A 158 47.21 23.50 29.39
N VAL A 159 48.17 24.12 28.69
CA VAL A 159 47.91 24.89 27.46
C VAL A 159 47.33 23.97 26.37
N LYS A 160 47.96 22.80 26.14
CA LYS A 160 47.44 21.76 25.23
C LYS A 160 46.08 21.23 25.65
N LEU A 161 45.87 20.98 26.94
CA LEU A 161 44.57 20.52 27.47
C LEU A 161 43.47 21.56 27.23
N PHE A 162 43.78 22.85 27.42
CA PHE A 162 42.87 23.95 27.12
C PHE A 162 42.56 24.00 25.62
N GLN A 163 43.57 23.98 24.75
CA GLN A 163 43.41 23.93 23.28
C GLN A 163 42.55 22.73 22.83
N LEU A 164 42.79 21.54 23.39
CA LEU A 164 41.96 20.35 23.13
C LEU A 164 40.51 20.55 23.61
N SER A 165 40.30 21.15 24.79
CA SER A 165 38.93 21.44 25.26
C SER A 165 38.23 22.48 24.38
N GLN A 166 38.94 23.49 23.88
CA GLN A 166 38.40 24.48 22.93
C GLN A 166 37.99 23.81 21.62
N LEU A 167 38.80 22.90 21.08
CA LEU A 167 38.49 22.14 19.85
C LEU A 167 37.29 21.21 20.06
N ILE A 168 37.20 20.54 21.22
CA ILE A 168 36.05 19.70 21.57
C ILE A 168 34.77 20.54 21.64
N VAL A 169 34.78 21.69 22.32
CA VAL A 169 33.59 22.57 22.41
C VAL A 169 33.23 23.15 21.04
N GLU A 170 34.20 23.55 20.22
CA GLU A 170 33.97 24.05 18.85
C GLU A 170 33.29 22.98 17.97
N PHE A 171 33.72 21.72 18.06
CA PHE A 171 33.08 20.61 17.34
C PHE A 171 31.70 20.24 17.90
N LEU A 172 31.49 20.34 19.22
CA LEU A 172 30.18 20.12 19.84
C LEU A 172 29.17 21.20 19.46
N LEU A 173 29.58 22.46 19.34
CA LEU A 173 28.74 23.55 18.84
C LEU A 173 28.35 23.32 17.38
N HIS A 174 29.31 23.00 16.51
CA HIS A 174 29.02 22.61 15.12
C HIS A 174 28.07 21.40 15.02
N SER A 175 28.26 20.40 15.89
CA SER A 175 27.36 19.24 15.97
C SER A 175 25.95 19.62 16.44
N GLN A 176 25.83 20.58 17.34
CA GLN A 176 24.53 21.11 17.79
C GLN A 176 23.82 21.86 16.65
N ASP A 177 24.51 22.76 15.96
CA ASP A 177 23.96 23.52 14.83
C ASP A 177 23.49 22.58 13.71
N PHE A 178 24.35 21.62 13.30
CA PHE A 178 24.03 20.60 12.30
C PHE A 178 22.80 19.75 12.66
N LEU A 179 22.69 19.30 13.92
CA LEU A 179 21.54 18.52 14.39
C LEU A 179 20.25 19.37 14.48
N VAL A 180 20.38 20.66 14.82
CA VAL A 180 19.26 21.60 14.79
C VAL A 180 18.73 21.77 13.37
N ASP A 181 19.62 21.94 12.39
CA ASP A 181 19.26 22.11 10.97
C ASP A 181 18.68 20.85 10.34
N GLN A 182 19.27 19.67 10.54
CA GLN A 182 18.65 18.40 10.10
C GLN A 182 17.24 18.22 10.69
N ARG A 183 17.04 18.57 11.96
CA ARG A 183 15.74 18.51 12.62
C ARG A 183 14.75 19.53 12.03
N ASN A 184 15.22 20.73 11.68
CA ASN A 184 14.40 21.75 11.00
C ASN A 184 13.98 21.30 9.59
N GLU A 185 14.91 20.75 8.81
CA GLU A 185 14.67 20.22 7.47
C GLU A 185 13.66 19.07 7.49
N CYS A 186 13.90 18.03 8.30
CA CYS A 186 13.00 16.90 8.47
C CYS A 186 11.59 17.33 8.95
N SER A 187 11.51 18.32 9.86
CA SER A 187 10.23 18.89 10.30
C SER A 187 9.51 19.65 9.18
N SER A 188 10.24 20.28 8.26
CA SER A 188 9.67 20.97 7.09
C SER A 188 9.15 19.96 6.06
N GLU A 189 9.94 18.93 5.76
CA GLU A 189 9.52 17.83 4.88
C GLU A 189 8.27 17.10 5.39
N LEU A 190 8.18 16.87 6.70
CA LEU A 190 7.03 16.23 7.34
C LEU A 190 5.73 17.03 7.15
N GLU A 191 5.76 18.35 7.39
CA GLU A 191 4.58 19.20 7.18
C GLU A 191 4.24 19.35 5.67
N LEU A 192 5.23 19.36 4.78
CA LEU A 192 5.00 19.31 3.33
C LEU A 192 4.35 17.99 2.90
N PHE A 193 4.81 16.85 3.42
CA PHE A 193 4.22 15.54 3.15
C PHE A 193 2.79 15.43 3.69
N LYS A 194 2.56 15.86 4.93
CA LYS A 194 1.24 15.97 5.58
C LYS A 194 0.28 16.87 4.80
N SER A 195 0.74 18.01 4.27
CA SER A 195 -0.05 18.88 3.38
C SER A 195 -0.44 18.18 2.07
N LYS A 196 0.49 17.45 1.44
CA LYS A 196 0.22 16.65 0.23
C LYS A 196 -0.75 15.50 0.52
N TYR A 197 -0.58 14.80 1.64
CA TYR A 197 -1.45 13.71 2.10
C TYR A 197 -2.89 14.21 2.29
N ASN A 198 -3.10 15.28 3.07
CA ASN A 198 -4.44 15.83 3.31
C ASN A 198 -5.15 16.23 2.01
N LYS A 199 -4.46 16.93 1.09
CA LYS A 199 -5.00 17.29 -0.23
C LYS A 199 -5.39 16.06 -1.07
N THR A 200 -4.59 15.00 -0.99
CA THR A 200 -4.84 13.74 -1.71
C THR A 200 -6.00 12.97 -1.07
N PHE A 201 -6.10 12.97 0.26
CA PHE A 201 -7.20 12.37 1.02
C PHE A 201 -8.53 13.05 0.70
N GLU A 202 -8.59 14.38 0.78
CA GLU A 202 -9.79 15.15 0.41
C GLU A 202 -10.26 14.88 -1.04
N LEU A 203 -9.31 14.79 -1.98
CA LEU A 203 -9.62 14.47 -3.38
C LEU A 203 -10.14 13.04 -3.53
N ASN A 204 -9.55 12.09 -2.80
CA ASN A 204 -9.98 10.69 -2.79
C ASN A 204 -11.40 10.53 -2.21
N GLU A 205 -11.72 11.25 -1.14
CA GLU A 205 -13.07 11.30 -0.56
C GLU A 205 -14.09 11.87 -1.58
N LYS A 206 -13.79 13.02 -2.19
CA LYS A 206 -14.62 13.66 -3.22
C LYS A 206 -14.90 12.69 -4.39
N LEU A 207 -13.85 12.12 -5.00
CA LEU A 207 -13.96 11.13 -6.08
C LEU A 207 -14.75 9.87 -5.66
N THR A 208 -14.61 9.43 -4.40
CA THR A 208 -15.38 8.29 -3.87
C THR A 208 -16.87 8.63 -3.77
N THR A 209 -17.25 9.84 -3.35
CA THR A 209 -18.65 10.28 -3.34
C THR A 209 -19.23 10.46 -4.75
N GLU A 210 -18.46 11.02 -5.68
CA GLU A 210 -18.85 11.18 -7.10
C GLU A 210 -19.05 9.82 -7.78
N ALA A 211 -18.14 8.87 -7.56
CA ALA A 211 -18.28 7.50 -8.06
C ALA A 211 -19.50 6.79 -7.46
N ALA A 212 -19.78 6.99 -6.16
CA ALA A 212 -20.98 6.45 -5.51
C ALA A 212 -22.26 7.07 -6.06
N GLN A 213 -22.28 8.38 -6.35
CA GLN A 213 -23.41 9.08 -6.95
C GLN A 213 -23.67 8.66 -8.40
N THR A 214 -22.63 8.67 -9.24
CA THR A 214 -22.67 8.15 -10.62
C THR A 214 -23.19 6.71 -10.66
N LYS A 215 -22.82 5.87 -9.68
CA LYS A 215 -23.29 4.49 -9.52
C LYS A 215 -24.76 4.37 -9.08
N LYS A 216 -25.35 5.39 -8.47
CA LYS A 216 -26.82 5.47 -8.24
C LYS A 216 -27.54 5.88 -9.53
N GLU A 217 -27.05 6.91 -10.21
CA GLU A 217 -27.64 7.43 -11.45
C GLU A 217 -27.64 6.37 -12.56
N MET A 218 -26.52 5.64 -12.73
CA MET A 218 -26.45 4.50 -13.65
C MET A 218 -27.41 3.37 -13.30
N ARG A 219 -27.76 3.16 -12.01
CA ARG A 219 -28.82 2.20 -11.62
C ARG A 219 -30.21 2.74 -11.95
N ALA A 220 -30.45 4.04 -11.75
CA ALA A 220 -31.72 4.69 -12.09
C ALA A 220 -31.97 4.64 -13.60
N LEU A 221 -31.00 5.08 -14.42
CA LEU A 221 -31.07 5.04 -15.88
C LEU A 221 -31.31 3.62 -16.42
N ARG A 222 -30.65 2.60 -15.85
CA ARG A 222 -30.92 1.18 -16.22
C ARG A 222 -32.35 0.74 -15.91
N LYS A 223 -32.91 1.13 -14.75
CA LYS A 223 -34.32 0.87 -14.41
C LYS A 223 -35.27 1.57 -15.40
N THR A 224 -35.01 2.83 -15.71
CA THR A 224 -35.80 3.63 -16.67
C THR A 224 -35.77 3.00 -18.07
N LEU A 225 -34.59 2.63 -18.58
CA LEU A 225 -34.44 1.95 -19.87
C LEU A 225 -35.16 0.60 -19.92
N TYR A 226 -35.10 -0.19 -18.83
CA TYR A 226 -35.85 -1.44 -18.73
C TYR A 226 -37.37 -1.21 -18.76
N ALA A 227 -37.87 -0.19 -18.06
CA ALA A 227 -39.30 0.18 -18.09
C ALA A 227 -39.75 0.60 -19.51
N TYR A 228 -38.98 1.43 -20.21
CA TYR A 228 -39.25 1.76 -21.61
C TYR A 228 -39.23 0.52 -22.53
N GLN A 229 -38.26 -0.39 -22.34
CA GLN A 229 -38.19 -1.63 -23.12
C GLN A 229 -39.38 -2.58 -22.85
N LEU A 230 -39.94 -2.56 -21.64
CA LEU A 230 -41.15 -3.32 -21.29
C LEU A 230 -42.39 -2.70 -21.95
N VAL A 231 -42.57 -1.37 -21.86
CA VAL A 231 -43.68 -0.66 -22.51
C VAL A 231 -43.67 -0.85 -24.03
N ALA A 232 -42.49 -0.84 -24.66
CA ALA A 232 -42.32 -1.08 -26.09
C ALA A 232 -42.59 -2.55 -26.53
N LYS A 233 -42.74 -3.48 -25.59
CA LYS A 233 -43.07 -4.91 -25.86
C LYS A 233 -44.52 -5.27 -25.57
N LEU A 234 -45.32 -4.37 -24.98
CA LEU A 234 -46.73 -4.62 -24.72
C LEU A 234 -47.57 -4.42 -26.00
N PRO A 235 -48.47 -5.36 -26.36
CA PRO A 235 -49.42 -5.16 -27.47
C PRO A 235 -50.29 -3.92 -27.21
N GLY A 236 -50.18 -2.90 -28.07
CA GLY A 236 -50.87 -1.62 -27.91
C GLY A 236 -50.10 -0.54 -27.14
N GLY A 237 -48.83 -0.76 -26.79
CA GLY A 237 -47.96 0.29 -26.24
C GLY A 237 -47.72 1.45 -27.22
N ILE A 238 -47.49 2.66 -26.70
CA ILE A 238 -47.38 3.92 -27.47
C ILE A 238 -46.02 4.02 -28.19
N SER A 239 -45.73 3.09 -29.10
CA SER A 239 -44.59 3.17 -30.01
C SER A 239 -45.07 3.44 -31.44
N GLN A 240 -45.13 4.72 -31.79
CA GLN A 240 -45.46 5.20 -33.15
C GLN A 240 -44.42 4.78 -34.21
N ASN A 241 -43.34 4.08 -33.84
CA ASN A 241 -42.26 3.63 -34.74
C ASN A 241 -41.74 2.21 -34.41
N ALA A 242 -42.63 1.26 -34.07
CA ALA A 242 -42.28 -0.16 -33.89
C ALA A 242 -42.87 -1.06 -35.00
N SER A 243 -42.36 -0.93 -36.22
CA SER A 243 -42.83 -1.66 -37.42
C SER A 243 -42.51 -3.17 -37.47
N ILE A 244 -42.18 -3.80 -36.34
CA ILE A 244 -41.85 -5.24 -36.26
C ILE A 244 -42.54 -5.92 -35.05
N ALA A 245 -43.82 -5.63 -34.86
CA ALA A 245 -44.72 -6.57 -34.17
C ALA A 245 -45.17 -7.62 -35.20
N ALA A 246 -44.69 -8.87 -35.08
CA ALA A 246 -45.05 -9.95 -36.01
C ALA A 246 -46.53 -10.33 -35.85
N THR A 247 -47.39 -9.81 -36.72
CA THR A 247 -48.82 -10.14 -36.77
C THR A 247 -49.00 -11.55 -37.31
N TYR A 248 -49.26 -12.51 -36.41
CA TYR A 248 -49.59 -13.89 -36.80
C TYR A 248 -51.08 -14.03 -37.10
N HIS A 249 -51.41 -14.35 -38.35
CA HIS A 249 -52.76 -14.47 -38.85
C HIS A 249 -53.27 -15.91 -38.61
N ARG A 250 -54.30 -16.09 -37.78
CA ARG A 250 -54.87 -17.42 -37.46
C ARG A 250 -56.09 -17.76 -38.31
N CYS A 251 -56.20 -19.03 -38.69
CA CYS A 251 -57.44 -19.57 -39.25
C CYS A 251 -58.53 -19.68 -38.18
N ILE A 252 -59.78 -19.41 -38.54
CA ILE A 252 -60.94 -19.55 -37.66
C ILE A 252 -61.52 -20.97 -37.66
N HIS A 253 -61.22 -21.78 -38.67
CA HIS A 253 -61.73 -23.15 -38.84
C HIS A 253 -60.71 -24.25 -38.47
N CYS A 254 -59.45 -23.90 -38.20
CA CYS A 254 -58.46 -24.83 -37.64
C CYS A 254 -57.35 -24.09 -36.89
N THR A 255 -56.54 -24.81 -36.11
CA THR A 255 -55.51 -24.26 -35.21
C THR A 255 -54.26 -23.67 -35.90
N LYS A 256 -54.25 -23.53 -37.24
CA LYS A 256 -53.07 -23.06 -38.00
C LYS A 256 -52.93 -21.54 -37.96
N SER A 257 -51.68 -21.09 -37.77
CA SER A 257 -51.27 -19.67 -37.79
C SER A 257 -50.22 -19.42 -38.86
N PHE A 258 -50.31 -18.27 -39.54
CA PHE A 258 -49.50 -17.90 -40.69
C PHE A 258 -48.80 -16.55 -40.44
N THR A 259 -47.56 -16.40 -40.95
CA THR A 259 -46.74 -15.19 -40.77
C THR A 259 -47.16 -14.01 -41.68
N SER A 260 -48.14 -14.22 -42.55
CA SER A 260 -48.70 -13.18 -43.43
C SER A 260 -50.14 -13.55 -43.82
N GLN A 261 -51.01 -12.55 -43.93
CA GLN A 261 -52.41 -12.67 -44.33
C GLN A 261 -52.58 -13.48 -45.62
N HIS A 262 -51.72 -13.23 -46.63
CA HIS A 262 -51.82 -13.89 -47.94
C HIS A 262 -51.73 -15.44 -47.85
N PHE A 263 -50.93 -15.97 -46.91
CA PHE A 263 -50.85 -17.42 -46.68
C PHE A 263 -52.06 -17.98 -45.90
N LEU A 264 -52.71 -17.15 -45.06
CA LEU A 264 -54.01 -17.49 -44.48
C LEU A 264 -55.09 -17.52 -45.58
N ASP A 265 -55.15 -16.52 -46.47
CA ASP A 265 -56.14 -16.45 -47.55
C ASP A 265 -56.02 -17.68 -48.48
N LEU A 266 -54.80 -18.01 -48.91
CA LEU A 266 -54.49 -19.22 -49.69
C LEU A 266 -54.83 -20.52 -48.93
N HIS A 267 -54.71 -20.55 -47.60
CA HIS A 267 -55.13 -21.68 -46.79
C HIS A 267 -56.66 -21.80 -46.74
N MET A 268 -57.37 -20.69 -46.60
CA MET A 268 -58.84 -20.64 -46.62
C MET A 268 -59.36 -21.15 -47.98
N GLN A 269 -58.83 -20.60 -49.08
CA GLN A 269 -59.16 -21.00 -50.47
C GLN A 269 -58.80 -22.46 -50.82
N ARG A 270 -57.93 -23.13 -50.05
CA ARG A 270 -57.51 -24.53 -50.32
C ARG A 270 -58.06 -25.56 -49.33
N ARG A 271 -58.67 -25.14 -48.21
CA ARG A 271 -59.13 -26.04 -47.14
C ARG A 271 -60.51 -25.72 -46.57
N HIS A 272 -61.02 -24.51 -46.81
CA HIS A 272 -62.28 -24.01 -46.25
C HIS A 272 -63.17 -23.29 -47.30
N ASN A 273 -62.81 -23.40 -48.59
CA ASN A 273 -63.50 -22.75 -49.71
C ASN A 273 -64.92 -23.30 -49.97
N ASP A 274 -65.26 -24.44 -49.39
CA ASP A 274 -66.46 -25.24 -49.68
C ASP A 274 -67.50 -25.21 -48.54
N GLN A 275 -67.45 -24.18 -47.68
CA GLN A 275 -68.38 -23.98 -46.56
C GLN A 275 -69.04 -22.59 -46.56
N VAL A 276 -69.43 -22.10 -47.74
CA VAL A 276 -70.19 -20.84 -47.90
C VAL A 276 -71.53 -21.08 -48.61
N ASN A 277 -72.33 -22.03 -48.10
CA ASN A 277 -73.80 -21.94 -48.16
C ASN A 277 -74.51 -23.03 -47.32
N THR A 278 -74.87 -22.71 -46.08
CA THR A 278 -76.26 -22.85 -45.54
C THR A 278 -76.33 -22.46 -44.06
N TYR A 279 -77.24 -21.54 -43.74
CA TYR A 279 -78.01 -21.56 -42.50
C TYR A 279 -79.47 -21.87 -42.89
N PRO A 280 -80.21 -22.66 -42.10
CA PRO A 280 -81.10 -21.99 -41.15
C PRO A 280 -81.34 -22.71 -39.80
N LEU A 281 -81.24 -21.92 -38.72
CA LEU A 281 -82.01 -21.94 -37.46
C LEU A 281 -81.91 -23.17 -36.48
N PRO A 282 -82.08 -22.93 -35.15
CA PRO A 282 -82.02 -23.95 -34.08
C PRO A 282 -83.42 -24.53 -33.74
N PRO A 283 -83.54 -25.72 -33.13
CA PRO A 283 -83.62 -25.83 -31.64
C PRO A 283 -83.12 -27.21 -31.11
N PRO A 284 -83.41 -27.63 -29.84
CA PRO A 284 -83.64 -26.91 -28.59
C PRO A 284 -82.52 -27.22 -27.56
N ALA A 285 -82.67 -26.77 -26.31
CA ALA A 285 -81.75 -27.13 -25.22
C ALA A 285 -81.94 -28.58 -24.72
N THR A 286 -80.82 -29.24 -24.40
CA THR A 286 -80.80 -30.42 -23.52
C THR A 286 -79.76 -30.21 -22.43
N GLU A 287 -80.15 -30.45 -21.18
CA GLU A 287 -79.29 -30.27 -20.01
C GLU A 287 -78.30 -31.44 -19.90
N GLN A 288 -77.00 -31.19 -20.12
CA GLN A 288 -75.96 -32.16 -19.76
C GLN A 288 -74.82 -31.52 -18.98
N VAL A 289 -74.82 -31.82 -17.68
CA VAL A 289 -73.66 -31.98 -16.80
C VAL A 289 -72.58 -30.89 -16.90
N LYS A 290 -72.67 -29.90 -15.99
CA LYS A 290 -71.46 -29.21 -15.51
C LYS A 290 -70.60 -30.22 -14.74
N SER A 291 -69.69 -30.88 -15.43
CA SER A 291 -68.60 -31.60 -14.77
C SER A 291 -67.69 -30.58 -14.08
N GLN A 292 -67.89 -30.38 -12.78
CA GLN A 292 -66.84 -29.78 -11.96
C GLN A 292 -65.58 -30.65 -12.13
N PRO A 293 -64.38 -30.06 -12.34
CA PRO A 293 -63.17 -30.85 -12.40
C PRO A 293 -63.03 -31.64 -11.11
N THR A 294 -62.79 -32.94 -11.23
CA THR A 294 -62.68 -33.81 -10.06
C THR A 294 -61.50 -33.34 -9.20
N HIS A 295 -61.60 -33.57 -7.89
CA HIS A 295 -60.52 -33.21 -6.95
C HIS A 295 -59.18 -33.81 -7.38
N SER A 296 -59.18 -34.97 -8.05
CA SER A 296 -58.01 -35.63 -8.63
C SER A 296 -57.37 -34.84 -9.78
N GLU A 297 -58.17 -34.31 -10.71
CA GLU A 297 -57.67 -33.51 -11.83
C GLU A 297 -57.08 -32.18 -11.34
N PHE A 298 -57.71 -31.54 -10.36
CA PHE A 298 -57.18 -30.33 -9.73
C PHE A 298 -55.89 -30.62 -8.94
N GLN A 299 -55.82 -31.77 -8.23
CA GLN A 299 -54.60 -32.24 -7.56
C GLN A 299 -53.44 -32.43 -8.55
N HIS A 300 -53.70 -33.07 -9.69
CA HIS A 300 -52.71 -33.34 -10.73
C HIS A 300 -52.23 -32.06 -11.42
N ILE A 301 -53.11 -31.08 -11.65
CA ILE A 301 -52.73 -29.76 -12.15
C ILE A 301 -51.88 -29.01 -11.11
N ALA A 302 -52.23 -29.08 -9.82
CA ALA A 302 -51.44 -28.45 -8.75
C ALA A 302 -50.03 -29.07 -8.64
N ASP A 303 -49.91 -30.40 -8.60
CA ASP A 303 -48.65 -31.15 -8.61
C ASP A 303 -47.81 -30.84 -9.87
N MET A 304 -48.44 -30.70 -11.03
CA MET A 304 -47.75 -30.28 -12.25
C MET A 304 -47.22 -28.84 -12.16
N ILE A 305 -48.02 -27.89 -11.63
CA ILE A 305 -47.60 -26.50 -11.40
C ILE A 305 -46.46 -26.43 -10.38
N GLU A 306 -46.53 -27.20 -9.29
CA GLU A 306 -45.48 -27.28 -8.27
C GLU A 306 -44.16 -27.81 -8.87
N ARG A 307 -44.21 -28.88 -9.66
CA ARG A 307 -43.05 -29.42 -10.39
C ARG A 307 -42.45 -28.41 -11.38
N PHE A 308 -43.27 -27.63 -12.09
CA PHE A 308 -42.78 -26.57 -12.97
C PHE A 308 -42.18 -25.40 -12.17
N SER A 309 -42.80 -25.00 -11.06
CA SER A 309 -42.31 -23.94 -10.18
C SER A 309 -40.95 -24.30 -9.56
N ASN A 310 -40.83 -25.51 -9.00
CA ASN A 310 -39.57 -25.99 -8.43
C ASN A 310 -38.46 -26.07 -9.49
N ARG A 311 -38.77 -26.58 -10.70
CA ARG A 311 -37.80 -26.58 -11.82
C ARG A 311 -37.38 -25.18 -12.26
N LEU A 312 -38.28 -24.20 -12.24
CA LEU A 312 -37.92 -22.81 -12.54
C LEU A 312 -36.96 -22.24 -11.49
N VAL A 313 -37.25 -22.43 -10.20
CA VAL A 313 -36.39 -22.01 -9.08
C VAL A 313 -35.01 -22.68 -9.16
N ASP A 314 -34.95 -23.97 -9.47
CA ASP A 314 -33.67 -24.69 -9.66
C ASP A 314 -32.89 -24.14 -10.85
N THR A 315 -33.54 -23.84 -12.00
CA THR A 315 -32.84 -23.23 -13.14
C THR A 315 -32.38 -21.79 -12.88
N GLU A 316 -33.16 -20.99 -12.14
CA GLU A 316 -32.75 -19.64 -11.74
C GLU A 316 -31.53 -19.70 -10.79
N ARG A 317 -31.56 -20.62 -9.81
CA ARG A 317 -30.43 -20.90 -8.91
C ARG A 317 -29.20 -21.37 -9.66
N GLN A 318 -29.35 -22.27 -10.64
CA GLN A 318 -28.24 -22.76 -11.46
C GLN A 318 -27.61 -21.63 -12.30
N LEU A 319 -28.43 -20.83 -12.99
CA LEU A 319 -27.97 -19.66 -13.76
C LEU A 319 -27.29 -18.61 -12.87
N LYS A 320 -27.80 -18.39 -11.64
CA LYS A 320 -27.18 -17.48 -10.67
C LYS A 320 -25.81 -17.98 -10.21
N ASN A 321 -25.69 -19.26 -9.84
CA ASN A 321 -24.43 -19.87 -9.45
C ASN A 321 -23.40 -19.84 -10.60
N GLU A 322 -23.83 -20.10 -11.83
CA GLU A 322 -22.97 -20.04 -13.03
C GLU A 322 -22.51 -18.60 -13.33
N ALA A 323 -23.37 -17.60 -13.11
CA ALA A 323 -23.01 -16.19 -13.24
C ALA A 323 -22.05 -15.73 -12.14
N GLU A 324 -22.22 -16.19 -10.90
CA GLU A 324 -21.33 -15.89 -9.77
C GLU A 324 -19.95 -16.53 -9.97
N SER A 325 -19.90 -17.80 -10.37
CA SER A 325 -18.66 -18.50 -10.75
C SER A 325 -17.88 -17.78 -11.86
N LYS A 326 -18.54 -17.33 -12.94
CA LYS A 326 -17.92 -16.55 -14.03
C LYS A 326 -17.45 -15.13 -13.63
N ILE A 327 -17.90 -14.62 -12.49
CA ILE A 327 -17.39 -13.37 -11.90
C ILE A 327 -16.17 -13.67 -11.05
N GLU A 328 -16.22 -14.72 -10.22
CA GLU A 328 -15.12 -15.18 -9.38
C GLU A 328 -13.89 -15.60 -10.22
N ASP A 329 -14.07 -16.40 -11.27
CA ASP A 329 -13.01 -16.78 -12.22
C ASP A 329 -12.29 -15.56 -12.81
N ARG A 330 -13.05 -14.50 -13.14
CA ARG A 330 -12.51 -13.26 -13.70
C ARG A 330 -11.71 -12.48 -12.67
N ILE A 331 -12.23 -12.36 -11.45
CA ILE A 331 -11.55 -11.70 -10.33
C ILE A 331 -10.24 -12.44 -10.01
N ASN A 332 -10.27 -13.77 -9.93
CA ASN A 332 -9.09 -14.61 -9.71
C ASN A 332 -8.05 -14.47 -10.84
N LYS A 333 -8.50 -14.38 -12.11
CA LYS A 333 -7.63 -14.09 -13.26
C LYS A 333 -6.97 -12.71 -13.17
N GLU A 334 -7.74 -11.66 -12.90
CA GLU A 334 -7.22 -10.30 -12.73
C GLU A 334 -6.25 -10.18 -11.54
N ILE A 335 -6.52 -10.86 -10.42
CA ILE A 335 -5.64 -10.90 -9.25
C ILE A 335 -4.32 -11.58 -9.62
N ASN A 336 -4.36 -12.71 -10.32
CA ASN A 336 -3.15 -13.42 -10.73
C ASN A 336 -2.33 -12.63 -11.77
N GLU A 337 -2.97 -11.94 -12.72
CA GLU A 337 -2.31 -11.06 -13.69
C GLU A 337 -1.63 -9.88 -12.98
N LYS A 338 -2.31 -9.22 -12.03
CA LYS A 338 -1.72 -8.15 -11.20
C LYS A 338 -0.56 -8.64 -10.33
N ARG A 339 -0.65 -9.86 -9.79
CA ARG A 339 0.42 -10.51 -9.01
C ARG A 339 1.68 -10.76 -9.84
N ILE A 340 1.53 -11.27 -11.07
CA ILE A 340 2.64 -11.51 -11.99
C ILE A 340 3.29 -10.18 -12.40
N LEU A 341 2.48 -9.17 -12.75
CA LEU A 341 2.98 -7.83 -13.10
C LEU A 341 3.78 -7.18 -11.96
N LEU A 342 3.32 -7.32 -10.72
CA LEU A 342 4.00 -6.80 -9.54
C LEU A 342 5.36 -7.49 -9.30
N GLU A 343 5.43 -8.82 -9.46
CA GLU A 343 6.66 -9.60 -9.36
C GLU A 343 7.69 -9.18 -10.43
N ASP A 344 7.26 -9.01 -11.69
CA ASP A 344 8.14 -8.56 -12.77
C ASP A 344 8.61 -7.10 -12.58
N ILE A 345 7.80 -6.22 -11.97
CA ILE A 345 8.23 -4.86 -11.59
C ILE A 345 9.33 -4.92 -10.53
N TYR A 346 9.13 -5.63 -9.41
CA TYR A 346 10.16 -5.76 -8.37
C TYR A 346 11.45 -6.41 -8.89
N LYS A 347 11.34 -7.36 -9.81
CA LYS A 347 12.47 -8.00 -10.49
C LYS A 347 13.21 -7.03 -11.42
N GLN A 348 12.51 -6.15 -12.13
CA GLN A 348 13.13 -5.09 -12.93
C GLN A 348 13.83 -4.05 -12.06
N GLU A 349 13.22 -3.59 -10.97
CA GLU A 349 13.86 -2.67 -10.01
C GLU A 349 15.12 -3.29 -9.39
N ARG A 350 15.06 -4.55 -8.95
CA ARG A 350 16.23 -5.26 -8.40
C ARG A 350 17.37 -5.33 -9.42
N LEU A 351 17.07 -5.65 -10.69
CA LEU A 351 18.07 -5.69 -11.76
C LEU A 351 18.60 -4.30 -12.16
N LYS A 352 17.83 -3.23 -11.92
CA LYS A 352 18.28 -1.84 -12.10
C LYS A 352 19.27 -1.45 -11.00
N TYR A 353 18.90 -1.64 -9.72
CA TYR A 353 19.79 -1.36 -8.59
C TYR A 353 21.06 -2.23 -8.62
N GLU A 354 20.96 -3.50 -9.04
CA GLU A 354 22.12 -4.38 -9.20
C GLU A 354 23.12 -3.85 -10.24
N LYS A 355 22.63 -3.28 -11.36
CA LYS A 355 23.48 -2.58 -12.35
C LYS A 355 24.08 -1.30 -11.80
N GLU A 356 23.28 -0.44 -11.17
CA GLU A 356 23.74 0.82 -10.58
C GLU A 356 24.85 0.58 -9.52
N ILE A 357 24.71 -0.48 -8.72
CA ILE A 357 25.74 -0.92 -7.76
C ILE A 357 26.98 -1.47 -8.47
N GLN A 358 26.86 -2.19 -9.58
CA GLN A 358 28.00 -2.67 -10.37
C GLN A 358 28.74 -1.53 -11.07
N GLU A 359 28.02 -0.56 -11.64
CA GLU A 359 28.57 0.63 -12.28
C GLU A 359 29.29 1.53 -11.27
N PHE A 360 28.68 1.77 -10.10
CA PHE A 360 29.32 2.50 -9.00
C PHE A 360 30.61 1.81 -8.53
N LYS A 361 30.56 0.50 -8.25
CA LYS A 361 31.76 -0.28 -7.90
C LYS A 361 32.84 -0.19 -8.97
N ALA A 362 32.49 -0.30 -10.25
CA ALA A 362 33.42 -0.20 -11.37
C ALA A 362 33.97 1.23 -11.58
N LEU A 363 33.31 2.28 -11.05
CA LEU A 363 33.85 3.63 -10.99
C LEU A 363 34.86 3.76 -9.85
N THR A 364 34.49 3.38 -8.63
CA THR A 364 35.39 3.44 -7.46
C THR A 364 36.67 2.62 -7.66
N HIS A 365 36.58 1.44 -8.29
CA HIS A 365 37.76 0.63 -8.60
C HIS A 365 38.69 1.27 -9.65
N ARG A 366 38.17 2.12 -10.55
CA ARG A 366 39.01 2.91 -11.48
C ARG A 366 39.68 4.07 -10.77
N GLN A 367 38.94 4.83 -9.96
CA GLN A 367 39.52 5.92 -9.15
C GLN A 367 40.65 5.42 -8.25
N ILE A 368 40.45 4.30 -7.54
CA ILE A 368 41.50 3.67 -6.72
C ILE A 368 42.70 3.19 -7.56
N ALA A 369 42.50 2.81 -8.83
CA ALA A 369 43.61 2.43 -9.71
C ALA A 369 44.38 3.66 -10.23
N GLU A 370 43.67 4.73 -10.59
CA GLU A 370 44.23 6.02 -11.03
C GLU A 370 45.03 6.69 -9.88
N GLU A 371 44.49 6.72 -8.66
CA GLU A 371 45.19 7.20 -7.46
C GLU A 371 46.45 6.39 -7.16
N ARG A 372 46.41 5.06 -7.31
CA ARG A 372 47.58 4.19 -7.11
C ARG A 372 48.68 4.46 -8.13
N GLU A 373 48.31 4.68 -9.39
CA GLU A 373 49.26 4.99 -10.46
C GLU A 373 49.93 6.35 -10.21
N ILE A 374 49.17 7.37 -9.79
CA ILE A 374 49.72 8.68 -9.37
C ILE A 374 50.71 8.51 -8.21
N LEU A 375 50.33 7.77 -7.15
CA LEU A 375 51.20 7.53 -5.99
C LEU A 375 52.48 6.73 -6.34
N ILE A 376 52.43 5.88 -7.36
CA ILE A 376 53.61 5.18 -7.89
C ILE A 376 54.54 6.17 -8.61
N GLN A 377 53.98 7.08 -9.41
CA GLN A 377 54.73 8.10 -10.16
C GLN A 377 55.34 9.18 -9.26
N GLU A 378 54.61 9.67 -8.26
CA GLU A 378 55.15 10.57 -7.22
C GLU A 378 56.30 9.92 -6.46
N LYS A 379 56.15 8.63 -6.11
CA LYS A 379 57.21 7.87 -5.43
C LYS A 379 58.45 7.69 -6.32
N SER A 380 58.32 7.40 -7.61
CA SER A 380 59.48 7.28 -8.50
C SER A 380 60.18 8.62 -8.69
N GLN A 381 59.44 9.72 -8.88
CA GLN A 381 60.01 11.08 -8.95
C GLN A 381 60.76 11.45 -7.66
N PHE A 382 60.21 11.11 -6.48
CA PHE A 382 60.90 11.34 -5.21
C PHE A 382 62.19 10.51 -5.09
N GLN A 383 62.19 9.26 -5.56
CA GLN A 383 63.40 8.43 -5.57
C GLN A 383 64.46 8.97 -6.56
N GLU A 384 64.07 9.43 -7.75
CA GLU A 384 64.97 10.07 -8.71
C GLU A 384 65.56 11.38 -8.15
N TYR A 385 64.75 12.20 -7.48
CA TYR A 385 65.20 13.41 -6.79
C TYR A 385 66.21 13.10 -5.69
N MET A 386 65.95 12.08 -4.86
CA MET A 386 66.87 11.64 -3.80
C MET A 386 68.20 11.09 -4.35
N VAL A 387 68.19 10.40 -5.50
CA VAL A 387 69.41 9.92 -6.17
C VAL A 387 70.17 11.05 -6.88
N SER A 388 69.49 12.11 -7.31
CA SER A 388 70.09 13.23 -8.04
C SER A 388 70.70 14.32 -7.14
N ASN A 389 70.46 14.28 -5.84
CA ASN A 389 70.94 15.26 -4.86
C ASN A 389 71.82 14.64 -3.76
N CYS A 390 72.45 13.48 -4.05
CA CYS A 390 73.30 12.73 -3.13
C CYS A 390 74.64 12.39 -3.78
#